data_AF-A0A6J4YEM7-F1
#
_entry.id   AF-A0A6J4YEM7-F1
#
_cell.length_a   1.000
_cell.length_b   1.000
_cell.length_c   1.000
_cell.angle_alpha   90.00
_cell.angle_beta   90.00
_cell.angle_gamma   90.00
#
_symmetry.space_group_name_H-M   'P 1'
#
loop_
_entity.id
_entity.type
_entity.pdbx_description
1 polymer ?
#
loop_
_entity_poly.entity_id
_entity_poly.type
_entity_poly.pdbx_seq_one_letter_code
_entity_poly.pdbx_strand_id
1 'polypeptide(L)'
;MSIDTMSFILGGLLIAVALLGGGFEVRELKIPSVGRIGRLLSFIVGAAFIGLAVFFGLRENEEKLSADNPPAVVQENDDIETFAKTEWLTSAQYQRAFDKQVQDGFYPDIVNGRCENNSDQFHAKWKSIPLGARFISHHAMTKKSYERKASQYVSKGFTLEYLTKFKDCSGRVRYQATWLKGN
;
A
#
# COMPACT_ATOMS: atom_id res chain seq x y z
N MET A 1 -10.05 -9.80 8.81
CA MET A 1 -9.45 -8.47 9.11
C MET A 1 -8.06 -8.45 8.47
N SER A 2 -7.48 -7.30 8.11
CA SER A 2 -6.09 -7.28 7.61
C SER A 2 -5.12 -7.48 8.77
N ILE A 3 -3.86 -7.87 8.47
CA ILE A 3 -2.86 -8.09 9.51
C ILE A 3 -2.57 -6.77 10.27
N ASP A 4 -2.58 -5.64 9.58
CA ASP A 4 -2.45 -4.28 10.13
C ASP A 4 -3.58 -3.95 11.11
N THR A 5 -4.83 -4.33 10.79
CA THR A 5 -5.97 -4.17 11.71
C THR A 5 -5.78 -5.02 12.96
N MET A 6 -5.29 -6.26 12.82
CA MET A 6 -5.05 -7.16 13.96
C MET A 6 -3.89 -6.66 14.82
N SER A 7 -2.80 -6.19 14.22
CA SER A 7 -1.65 -5.59 14.92
C SER A 7 -2.02 -4.29 15.64
N PHE A 8 -2.86 -3.44 15.05
CA PHE A 8 -3.34 -2.22 15.71
C PHE A 8 -4.22 -2.51 16.92
N ILE A 9 -5.17 -3.46 16.79
CA ILE A 9 -6.03 -3.90 17.91
C ILE A 9 -5.17 -4.54 19.01
N LEU A 10 -4.22 -5.42 18.66
CA LEU A 10 -3.35 -6.09 19.61
C LEU A 10 -2.40 -5.11 20.32
N GLY A 11 -1.82 -4.15 19.59
CA GLY A 11 -0.97 -3.10 20.15
C GLY A 11 -1.74 -2.18 21.10
N GLY A 12 -2.94 -1.75 20.72
CA GLY A 12 -3.83 -0.98 21.59
C GLY A 12 -4.22 -1.74 22.87
N LEU A 13 -4.51 -3.04 22.75
CA LEU A 13 -4.78 -3.92 23.90
C LEU A 13 -3.56 -4.02 24.84
N LEU A 14 -2.35 -4.21 24.31
CA LEU A 14 -1.13 -4.31 25.10
C LEU A 14 -0.79 -2.99 25.80
N ILE A 15 -1.01 -1.85 25.15
CA ILE A 15 -0.86 -0.52 25.77
C ILE A 15 -1.90 -0.33 26.88
N ALA A 16 -3.16 -0.73 26.67
CA ALA A 16 -4.18 -0.68 27.70
C ALA A 16 -3.84 -1.55 28.92
N VAL A 17 -3.32 -2.77 28.70
CA VAL A 17 -2.82 -3.65 29.78
C VAL A 17 -1.65 -3.02 30.54
N ALA A 18 -0.73 -2.36 29.83
CA ALA A 18 0.41 -1.66 30.45
C ALA A 18 -0.02 -0.42 31.27
N LEU A 19 -0.99 0.36 30.76
CA LEU A 19 -1.51 1.57 31.43
C LEU A 19 -2.41 1.25 32.63
N LEU A 20 -3.29 0.26 32.51
CA LEU A 20 -4.20 -0.12 33.59
C LEU A 20 -3.48 -0.82 34.74
N GLY A 21 -2.34 -1.48 34.48
CA GLY A 21 -1.43 -2.02 35.50
C GLY A 21 -2.03 -3.06 36.47
N GLY A 22 -3.28 -3.46 36.25
CA GLY A 22 -4.09 -4.24 37.18
C GLY A 22 -4.21 -5.69 36.77
N GLY A 23 -3.80 -6.59 37.69
CA GLY A 23 -4.24 -7.97 37.62
C GLY A 23 -5.74 -8.04 37.90
N PHE A 24 -6.48 -8.80 37.10
CA PHE A 24 -7.87 -9.10 37.39
C PHE A 24 -7.96 -10.03 38.60
N GLU A 25 -8.47 -9.54 39.73
CA GLU A 25 -8.90 -10.40 40.84
C GLU A 25 -10.20 -11.14 40.49
N VAL A 26 -10.10 -12.13 39.60
CA VAL A 26 -11.05 -13.25 39.60
C VAL A 26 -10.60 -14.21 40.70
N ARG A 27 -11.47 -14.46 41.68
CA ARG A 27 -11.14 -14.92 43.04
C ARG A 27 -10.39 -16.26 43.22
N GLU A 28 -10.01 -16.96 42.14
CA GLU A 28 -9.37 -18.29 42.22
C GLU A 28 -8.10 -18.48 41.35
N LEU A 29 -7.63 -17.49 40.60
CA LEU A 29 -6.42 -17.64 39.75
C LEU A 29 -5.24 -16.79 40.24
N LYS A 30 -4.45 -17.40 41.13
CA LYS A 30 -3.26 -16.83 41.78
C LYS A 30 -2.05 -16.77 40.83
N ILE A 31 -2.13 -15.94 39.79
CA ILE A 31 -0.99 -15.67 38.90
C ILE A 31 0.09 -14.92 39.69
N PRO A 32 1.35 -15.41 39.73
CA PRO A 32 2.41 -14.77 40.51
C PRO A 32 2.66 -13.34 39.99
N SER A 33 2.69 -12.38 40.92
CA SER A 33 2.91 -10.98 40.58
C SER A 33 4.30 -10.79 39.95
N VAL A 34 4.33 -10.30 38.71
CA VAL A 34 5.59 -10.04 38.01
C VAL A 34 6.31 -8.89 38.74
N GLY A 35 7.31 -9.26 39.53
CA GLY A 35 8.08 -8.35 40.37
C GLY A 35 8.78 -7.26 39.57
N ARG A 36 9.22 -6.20 40.26
CA ARG A 36 9.87 -5.02 39.65
C ARG A 36 11.01 -5.39 38.69
N ILE A 37 11.76 -6.45 39.02
CA ILE A 37 12.84 -7.01 38.20
C ILE A 37 12.33 -7.51 36.83
N GLY A 38 11.23 -8.28 36.80
CA GLY A 38 10.65 -8.79 35.55
C GLY A 38 10.17 -7.65 34.65
N ARG A 39 9.56 -6.61 35.23
CA ARG A 39 9.14 -5.41 34.48
C ARG A 39 10.35 -4.66 33.88
N LEU A 40 11.44 -4.53 34.64
CA LEU A 40 12.67 -3.89 34.17
C LEU A 40 13.32 -4.68 33.03
N LEU A 41 13.38 -6.01 33.15
CA LEU A 41 13.90 -6.89 32.09
C LEU A 41 13.06 -6.78 30.81
N SER A 42 11.72 -6.84 30.91
CA SER A 42 10.84 -6.65 29.76
C SER A 42 11.00 -5.28 29.10
N PHE A 43 11.22 -4.22 29.89
CA PHE A 43 11.49 -2.88 29.35
C PHE A 43 12.83 -2.82 28.59
N ILE A 44 13.91 -3.37 29.15
CA ILE A 44 15.23 -3.42 28.50
C ILE A 44 15.17 -4.20 27.19
N VAL A 45 14.53 -5.38 27.20
CA VAL A 45 14.35 -6.20 25.99
C VAL A 45 13.52 -5.46 24.94
N GLY A 46 12.40 -4.82 25.34
CA GLY A 46 11.57 -4.03 24.44
C GLY A 46 12.33 -2.85 23.82
N ALA A 47 13.09 -2.11 24.63
CA ALA A 47 13.93 -1.00 24.17
C ALA A 47 15.02 -1.47 23.19
N ALA A 48 15.64 -2.63 23.42
CA ALA A 48 16.61 -3.22 22.51
C ALA A 48 15.99 -3.60 21.15
N PHE A 49 14.80 -4.19 21.14
CA PHE A 49 14.07 -4.48 19.88
C PHE A 49 13.67 -3.22 19.12
N ILE A 50 13.22 -2.17 19.80
CA ILE A 50 12.92 -0.87 19.18
C ILE A 50 14.20 -0.23 18.61
N GLY A 51 15.30 -0.23 19.37
CA GLY A 51 16.60 0.27 18.91
C GLY A 51 17.12 -0.48 17.68
N LEU A 52 16.98 -1.81 17.65
CA LEU A 52 17.35 -2.65 16.51
C LEU A 52 16.50 -2.35 15.27
N ALA A 53 15.18 -2.16 15.45
CA ALA A 53 14.27 -1.81 14.37
C ALA A 53 14.57 -0.42 13.79
N VAL A 54 14.90 0.57 14.64
CA VAL A 54 15.34 1.90 14.19
C VAL A 54 16.69 1.80 13.46
N PHE A 55 17.65 1.04 14.00
CA PHE A 55 18.98 0.88 13.39
C PHE A 55 18.91 0.24 11.99
N PHE A 56 18.14 -0.83 11.82
CA PHE A 56 17.92 -1.43 10.49
C PHE A 56 17.08 -0.54 9.57
N GLY A 57 16.04 0.10 10.09
CA GLY A 57 15.16 0.99 9.32
C GLY A 57 15.87 2.25 8.82
N LEU A 58 16.89 2.77 9.51
CA LEU A 58 17.71 3.87 9.01
C LEU A 58 18.67 3.41 7.91
N ARG A 59 19.26 2.22 8.04
CA ARG A 59 20.19 1.66 7.05
C ARG A 59 19.54 1.39 5.68
N GLU A 60 18.25 1.04 5.65
CA GLU A 60 17.47 0.89 4.40
C GLU A 60 17.22 2.23 3.68
N ASN A 61 17.37 3.37 4.37
CA ASN A 61 17.19 4.70 3.80
C ASN A 61 18.50 5.30 3.22
N GLU A 62 19.67 4.94 3.74
CA GLU A 62 20.96 5.46 3.22
C GLU A 62 21.30 4.95 1.82
N GLU A 63 20.97 3.68 1.50
CA GLU A 63 21.22 3.11 0.15
C GLU A 63 20.41 3.83 -0.95
N LYS A 64 19.33 4.53 -0.59
CA LYS A 64 18.52 5.35 -1.51
C LYS A 64 18.99 6.78 -1.71
N LEU A 65 19.98 7.26 -0.94
CA LEU A 65 20.36 8.67 -0.92
C LEU A 65 21.73 8.97 -1.59
N SER A 66 22.49 7.93 -1.97
CA SER A 66 23.87 8.09 -2.48
C SER A 66 24.04 7.89 -4.00
N ALA A 67 22.95 7.95 -4.79
CA ALA A 67 22.96 7.65 -6.22
C ALA A 67 22.67 8.88 -7.13
N ASP A 68 23.53 9.91 -7.08
CA ASP A 68 23.54 11.04 -8.03
C ASP A 68 24.94 11.71 -8.16
N ASN A 69 25.50 12.02 -9.34
CA ASN A 69 25.20 11.41 -10.65
C ASN A 69 26.43 11.28 -11.63
N PRO A 70 26.82 12.25 -12.48
CA PRO A 70 27.03 11.88 -13.90
C PRO A 70 28.40 12.29 -14.51
N PRO A 71 28.71 11.91 -15.77
CA PRO A 71 28.20 12.58 -16.99
C PRO A 71 27.69 11.57 -18.06
N ALA A 72 26.95 11.89 -19.13
CA ALA A 72 26.65 13.17 -19.77
C ALA A 72 25.31 13.15 -20.56
N VAL A 73 24.66 14.32 -20.68
CA VAL A 73 23.77 14.81 -21.75
C VAL A 73 22.69 13.86 -22.33
N VAL A 74 21.43 14.14 -21.97
CA VAL A 74 20.36 14.34 -22.96
C VAL A 74 19.70 15.69 -22.63
N GLN A 75 19.78 16.65 -23.56
CA GLN A 75 18.88 17.81 -23.57
C GLN A 75 17.69 17.47 -24.46
N GLU A 76 16.48 17.72 -23.99
CA GLU A 76 15.40 18.23 -24.85
C GLU A 76 14.45 19.05 -23.98
N ASN A 77 14.00 20.20 -24.50
CA ASN A 77 13.06 21.09 -23.84
C ASN A 77 11.69 21.00 -24.55
N ASP A 78 10.67 21.58 -23.90
CA ASP A 78 9.59 22.32 -24.57
C ASP A 78 8.34 21.60 -25.13
N ASP A 79 8.09 20.33 -24.79
CA ASP A 79 6.87 19.62 -25.22
C ASP A 79 5.79 19.51 -24.12
N ILE A 80 4.99 20.57 -23.91
CA ILE A 80 3.68 20.46 -23.22
C ILE A 80 2.63 19.88 -24.18
N GLU A 81 2.91 18.77 -24.87
CA GLU A 81 1.89 18.03 -25.65
C GLU A 81 2.31 16.59 -26.09
N THR A 82 2.52 15.64 -25.16
CA THR A 82 2.44 14.20 -25.53
C THR A 82 1.89 13.30 -24.41
N PHE A 83 0.57 13.30 -24.23
CA PHE A 83 -0.14 12.38 -23.32
C PHE A 83 -0.21 10.93 -23.86
N ALA A 84 0.93 10.25 -24.06
CA ALA A 84 0.93 8.89 -24.61
C ALA A 84 2.15 7.98 -24.34
N LYS A 85 2.71 7.93 -23.11
CA LYS A 85 3.51 6.78 -22.60
C LYS A 85 3.81 6.91 -21.11
N THR A 86 3.24 6.04 -20.27
CA THR A 86 3.99 5.60 -19.08
C THR A 86 4.85 4.42 -19.51
N GLU A 87 6.09 4.34 -19.02
CA GLU A 87 6.84 3.09 -19.11
C GLU A 87 6.24 2.04 -18.15
N TRP A 88 6.86 0.86 -18.06
CA TRP A 88 6.47 -0.13 -17.05
C TRP A 88 7.04 0.24 -15.70
N LEU A 89 6.18 0.67 -14.78
CA LEU A 89 6.53 1.23 -13.48
C LEU A 89 6.43 0.18 -12.37
N THR A 90 7.35 0.18 -11.40
CA THR A 90 7.13 -0.54 -10.13
C THR A 90 5.87 -0.03 -9.42
N SER A 91 5.25 -0.82 -8.54
CA SER A 91 4.05 -0.39 -7.79
C SER A 91 4.19 0.98 -7.10
N ALA A 92 5.36 1.30 -6.53
CA ALA A 92 5.61 2.59 -5.87
C ALA A 92 5.85 3.78 -6.85
N GLN A 93 6.33 3.52 -8.07
CA GLN A 93 6.37 4.52 -9.14
C GLN A 93 4.97 4.72 -9.74
N TYR A 94 4.24 3.62 -9.96
CA TYR A 94 2.88 3.63 -10.47
C TYR A 94 1.92 4.41 -9.56
N GLN A 95 2.00 4.22 -8.24
CA GLN A 95 1.15 4.96 -7.30
C GLN A 95 1.42 6.47 -7.36
N ARG A 96 2.70 6.91 -7.41
CA ARG A 96 3.04 8.34 -7.56
C ARG A 96 2.55 8.92 -8.89
N ALA A 97 2.70 8.17 -9.98
CA ALA A 97 2.18 8.57 -11.29
C ALA A 97 0.64 8.66 -11.29
N PHE A 98 -0.04 7.73 -10.62
CA PHE A 98 -1.48 7.73 -10.41
C PHE A 98 -1.93 8.97 -9.64
N ASP A 99 -1.32 9.24 -8.47
CA ASP A 99 -1.71 10.36 -7.63
C ASP A 99 -1.58 11.71 -8.36
N LYS A 100 -0.50 11.88 -9.15
CA LYS A 100 -0.33 13.04 -10.05
C LYS A 100 -1.40 13.10 -11.14
N GLN A 101 -1.62 12.04 -11.90
CA GLN A 101 -2.59 12.04 -13.01
C GLN A 101 -4.02 12.32 -12.52
N VAL A 102 -4.37 11.85 -11.31
CA VAL A 102 -5.66 12.14 -10.68
C VAL A 102 -5.77 13.59 -10.23
N GLN A 103 -4.69 14.19 -9.72
CA GLN A 103 -4.61 15.62 -9.42
C GLN A 103 -4.75 16.47 -10.70
N ASP A 104 -4.18 16.02 -11.82
CA ASP A 104 -4.27 16.67 -13.13
C ASP A 104 -5.62 16.45 -13.84
N GLY A 105 -6.58 15.73 -13.22
CA GLY A 105 -7.93 15.52 -13.76
C GLY A 105 -8.11 14.31 -14.68
N PHE A 106 -7.21 13.33 -14.63
CA PHE A 106 -7.24 12.10 -15.43
C PHE A 106 -7.56 10.86 -14.59
N TYR A 107 -8.06 9.81 -15.25
CA TYR A 107 -8.24 8.47 -14.67
C TYR A 107 -7.59 7.41 -15.57
N PRO A 108 -7.23 6.24 -15.03
CA PRO A 108 -6.65 5.17 -15.84
C PRO A 108 -7.74 4.35 -16.52
N ASP A 109 -7.93 4.63 -17.80
CA ASP A 109 -8.77 3.88 -18.75
C ASP A 109 -8.36 2.41 -18.85
N ILE A 110 -7.06 2.17 -18.92
CA ILE A 110 -6.45 0.85 -19.00
C ILE A 110 -5.39 0.76 -17.91
N VAL A 111 -5.34 -0.36 -17.18
CA VAL A 111 -4.27 -0.68 -16.23
C VAL A 111 -3.76 -2.08 -16.52
N ASN A 112 -2.57 -2.19 -17.12
CA ASN A 112 -1.89 -3.46 -17.39
C ASN A 112 -0.84 -3.74 -16.31
N GLY A 113 -0.56 -5.03 -16.12
CA GLY A 113 0.38 -5.52 -15.12
C GLY A 113 1.18 -6.69 -15.67
N ARG A 114 2.45 -6.83 -15.26
CA ARG A 114 3.32 -7.96 -15.62
C ARG A 114 4.30 -8.24 -14.47
N CYS A 115 4.84 -9.45 -14.44
CA CYS A 115 6.10 -9.70 -13.77
C CYS A 115 7.24 -9.61 -14.80
N GLU A 116 8.25 -8.79 -14.54
CA GLU A 116 9.50 -8.79 -15.30
C GLU A 116 10.67 -8.54 -14.33
N ASN A 117 11.81 -9.20 -14.53
CA ASN A 117 13.00 -9.09 -13.67
C ASN A 117 12.69 -9.27 -12.17
N ASN A 118 11.82 -10.25 -11.85
CA ASN A 118 11.33 -10.54 -10.49
C ASN A 118 10.63 -9.35 -9.78
N SER A 119 10.11 -8.38 -10.55
CA SER A 119 9.36 -7.22 -10.07
C SER A 119 7.97 -7.16 -10.72
N ASP A 120 6.93 -6.94 -9.91
CA ASP A 120 5.59 -6.64 -10.41
C ASP A 120 5.55 -5.19 -10.93
N GLN A 121 5.34 -5.04 -12.23
CA GLN A 121 5.31 -3.76 -12.95
C GLN A 121 3.93 -3.46 -13.51
N PHE A 122 3.60 -2.18 -13.61
CA PHE A 122 2.30 -1.65 -14.00
C PHE A 122 2.43 -0.55 -15.05
N HIS A 123 1.47 -0.49 -15.97
CA HIS A 123 1.38 0.51 -17.03
C HIS A 123 -0.07 0.98 -17.13
N ALA A 124 -0.30 2.27 -17.35
CA ALA A 124 -1.65 2.78 -17.57
C ALA A 124 -1.78 3.74 -18.76
N LYS A 125 -2.91 3.60 -19.45
CA LYS A 125 -3.42 4.59 -20.39
C LYS A 125 -4.40 5.49 -19.65
N TRP A 126 -4.22 6.80 -19.79
CA TRP A 126 -5.01 7.81 -19.08
C TRP A 126 -6.04 8.45 -20.01
N LYS A 127 -7.19 8.83 -19.46
CA LYS A 127 -8.23 9.64 -20.11
C LYS A 127 -8.66 10.73 -19.14
N SER A 128 -9.05 11.90 -19.64
CA SER A 128 -9.62 12.96 -18.81
C SER A 128 -10.92 12.48 -18.15
N ILE A 129 -11.13 12.84 -16.88
CA ILE A 129 -12.36 12.49 -16.15
C ILE A 129 -13.53 13.25 -16.80
N PRO A 130 -14.61 12.57 -17.25
CA PRO A 130 -15.78 13.25 -17.80
C PRO A 130 -16.42 14.20 -16.78
N LEU A 131 -17.00 15.31 -17.24
CA LEU A 131 -17.57 16.33 -16.36
C LEU A 131 -18.64 15.73 -15.42
N GLY A 132 -18.48 15.93 -14.11
CA GLY A 132 -19.36 15.39 -13.07
C GLY A 132 -19.19 13.89 -12.78
N ALA A 133 -18.41 13.16 -13.58
CA ALA A 133 -18.15 11.75 -13.35
C ALA A 133 -17.21 11.53 -12.15
N ARG A 134 -17.32 10.34 -11.55
CA ARG A 134 -16.44 9.85 -10.49
C ARG A 134 -15.90 8.49 -10.90
N PHE A 135 -14.62 8.22 -10.63
CA PHE A 135 -14.02 6.93 -10.93
C PHE A 135 -13.45 6.28 -9.66
N ILE A 136 -13.22 4.97 -9.72
CA ILE A 136 -12.46 4.19 -8.74
C ILE A 136 -11.59 3.22 -9.53
N SER A 137 -10.31 3.10 -9.21
CA SER A 137 -9.43 2.11 -9.85
C SER A 137 -8.55 1.38 -8.84
N HIS A 138 -8.21 0.13 -9.14
CA HIS A 138 -7.38 -0.72 -8.31
C HIS A 138 -6.54 -1.70 -9.13
N HIS A 139 -5.27 -1.86 -8.74
CA HIS A 139 -4.33 -2.82 -9.32
C HIS A 139 -3.99 -3.96 -8.34
N ALA A 140 -3.28 -4.99 -8.82
CA ALA A 140 -2.73 -6.12 -8.05
C ALA A 140 -3.70 -6.92 -7.13
N MET A 141 -5.02 -6.85 -7.36
CA MET A 141 -6.03 -7.45 -6.45
C MET A 141 -6.10 -8.97 -6.54
N THR A 142 -6.44 -9.64 -5.44
CA THR A 142 -6.87 -11.05 -5.48
C THR A 142 -8.32 -11.16 -6.00
N LYS A 143 -8.70 -12.32 -6.57
CA LYS A 143 -10.08 -12.60 -7.06
C LYS A 143 -11.16 -12.24 -6.01
N LYS A 144 -11.00 -12.71 -4.77
CA LYS A 144 -11.92 -12.41 -3.64
C LYS A 144 -11.98 -10.91 -3.30
N SER A 145 -10.91 -10.15 -3.55
CA SER A 145 -10.91 -8.70 -3.36
C SER A 145 -11.63 -7.97 -4.48
N TYR A 146 -11.37 -8.38 -5.74
CA TYR A 146 -12.07 -7.88 -6.92
C TYR A 146 -13.57 -8.11 -6.82
N GLU A 147 -14.04 -9.34 -6.55
CA GLU A 147 -15.47 -9.69 -6.52
C GLU A 147 -16.25 -8.87 -5.49
N ARG A 148 -15.71 -8.74 -4.26
CA ARG A 148 -16.31 -7.92 -3.21
C ARG A 148 -16.39 -6.44 -3.60
N LYS A 149 -15.33 -5.90 -4.19
CA LYS A 149 -15.27 -4.50 -4.64
C LYS A 149 -16.23 -4.24 -5.81
N ALA A 150 -16.24 -5.13 -6.80
CA ALA A 150 -17.15 -5.06 -7.94
C ALA A 150 -18.61 -4.99 -7.47
N SER A 151 -19.05 -5.91 -6.61
CA SER A 151 -20.40 -5.88 -6.02
C SER A 151 -20.68 -4.58 -5.25
N GLN A 152 -19.72 -4.11 -4.45
CA GLN A 152 -19.84 -2.87 -3.66
C GLN A 152 -19.92 -1.60 -4.53
N TYR A 153 -19.24 -1.56 -5.68
CA TYR A 153 -19.23 -0.39 -6.56
C TYR A 153 -20.46 -0.38 -7.47
N VAL A 154 -20.88 -1.55 -7.98
CA VAL A 154 -22.17 -1.71 -8.67
C VAL A 154 -23.33 -1.27 -7.76
N SER A 155 -23.36 -1.69 -6.49
CA SER A 155 -24.41 -1.25 -5.54
C SER A 155 -24.35 0.24 -5.17
N LYS A 156 -23.32 0.97 -5.60
CA LYS A 156 -23.19 2.44 -5.45
C LYS A 156 -23.45 3.19 -6.77
N GLY A 157 -23.85 2.49 -7.83
CA GLY A 157 -24.10 3.04 -9.16
C GLY A 157 -22.85 3.32 -9.97
N PHE A 158 -21.75 2.59 -9.74
CA PHE A 158 -20.59 2.57 -10.63
C PHE A 158 -20.68 1.39 -11.61
N THR A 159 -20.33 1.64 -12.86
CA THR A 159 -20.18 0.64 -13.93
C THR A 159 -18.71 0.24 -14.05
N LEU A 160 -18.45 -1.03 -14.37
CA LEU A 160 -17.09 -1.52 -14.66
C LEU A 160 -16.69 -1.07 -16.07
N GLU A 161 -15.69 -0.19 -16.16
CA GLU A 161 -15.17 0.34 -17.43
C GLU A 161 -14.12 -0.62 -18.01
N TYR A 162 -13.17 -1.04 -17.17
CA TYR A 162 -12.05 -1.86 -17.58
C TYR A 162 -11.74 -2.94 -16.55
N LEU A 163 -11.39 -4.14 -17.04
CA LEU A 163 -10.92 -5.27 -16.25
C LEU A 163 -9.85 -6.03 -17.02
N THR A 164 -8.70 -6.24 -16.40
CA THR A 164 -7.70 -7.18 -16.91
C THR A 164 -7.06 -8.00 -15.78
N LYS A 165 -6.28 -9.01 -16.16
CA LYS A 165 -5.64 -9.95 -15.25
C LYS A 165 -4.22 -10.25 -15.69
N PHE A 166 -3.32 -10.44 -14.73
CA PHE A 166 -1.94 -10.88 -14.98
C PHE A 166 -1.51 -11.89 -13.91
N LYS A 167 -0.35 -12.54 -14.07
CA LYS A 167 0.29 -13.34 -13.02
C LYS A 167 1.35 -12.48 -12.33
N ASP A 168 1.29 -12.37 -11.00
CA ASP A 168 2.37 -11.77 -10.21
C ASP A 168 3.65 -12.61 -10.28
N CYS A 169 4.78 -12.06 -9.80
CA CYS A 169 6.05 -12.80 -9.75
C CYS A 169 6.02 -14.04 -8.83
N SER A 170 4.97 -14.23 -8.02
CA SER A 170 4.71 -15.48 -7.27
C SER A 170 3.78 -16.44 -8.03
N GLY A 171 3.51 -16.20 -9.32
CA GLY A 171 2.66 -17.02 -10.18
C GLY A 171 1.14 -16.87 -9.95
N ARG A 172 0.70 -15.98 -9.05
CA ARG A 172 -0.71 -15.85 -8.65
C ARG A 172 -1.45 -14.88 -9.56
N VAL A 173 -2.66 -15.25 -9.98
CA VAL A 173 -3.49 -14.37 -10.83
C VAL A 173 -3.99 -13.16 -10.04
N ARG A 174 -3.64 -11.97 -10.53
CA ARG A 174 -4.07 -10.67 -10.02
C ARG A 174 -5.06 -10.00 -10.96
N TYR A 175 -5.93 -9.19 -10.38
CA TYR A 175 -7.04 -8.51 -11.03
C TYR A 175 -6.80 -7.00 -10.96
N GLN A 176 -7.05 -6.30 -12.07
CA GLN A 176 -6.87 -4.86 -12.22
C GLN A 176 -8.14 -4.31 -12.85
N ALA A 177 -8.75 -3.31 -12.23
CA ALA A 177 -10.06 -2.84 -12.66
C ALA A 177 -10.27 -1.35 -12.37
N THR A 178 -10.93 -0.68 -13.32
CA THR A 178 -11.41 0.69 -13.23
C THR A 178 -12.94 0.69 -13.37
N TRP A 179 -13.60 1.47 -12.52
CA TRP A 179 -15.03 1.71 -12.54
C TRP A 179 -15.31 3.20 -12.70
N LEU A 180 -16.34 3.57 -13.46
CA LEU A 180 -16.85 4.94 -13.55
C LEU A 180 -18.31 5.02 -13.11
N LYS A 181 -18.67 6.17 -12.57
CA LYS A 181 -20.03 6.60 -12.32
C LYS A 181 -20.22 7.94 -13.03
N GLY A 182 -21.21 8.01 -13.92
CA GLY A 182 -21.63 9.27 -14.53
C GLY A 182 -22.24 10.22 -13.50
N ASN A 183 -22.43 11.47 -13.91
CA ASN A 183 -23.13 12.50 -13.14
C ASN A 183 -24.63 12.16 -13.00
#